data_AF-A0A3C1VN99-F1
#
_entry.id   AF-A0A3C1VN99-F1
#
_cell.length_a   1.000
_cell.length_b   1.000
_cell.length_c   1.000
_cell.angle_alpha   90.00
_cell.angle_beta   90.00
_cell.angle_gamma   90.00
#
_symmetry.space_group_name_H-M   'P 1'
#
loop_
_entity.id
_entity.type
_entity.pdbx_description
1 polymer ?
#
loop_
_entity_poly.entity_id
_entity_poly.type
_entity_poly.pdbx_seq_one_letter_code
_entity_poly.pdbx_strand_id
1 'polypeptide(L)'
;GADSAGFEFSLRKRDLPSPLPADWQLADLPAGDSSVHVSTKAPVPVMLHSARQAEVTTAAQLPDGFDPASSYASRNHPRALQMTVFGASDAINSLGMDWERIRGLVPADKISVYAGSCLGQLDYNGSSGMLQARLLGKKVSSKQLPLGLNEMPADFLNAYLLGSLGTTGHNNGACATFLYNLRQGMRDIQSGSHRIAI
;
A
#
# COMPACT_ATOMS: atom_id res chain seq x y z
N GLY A 1 -17.46 32.35 -34.50
CA GLY A 1 -17.42 31.29 -35.51
C GLY A 1 -16.64 30.16 -34.90
N ALA A 2 -17.26 29.00 -34.70
CA ALA A 2 -16.56 27.84 -34.16
C ALA A 2 -15.68 27.27 -35.27
N ASP A 3 -14.38 27.16 -35.02
CA ASP A 3 -13.45 26.56 -35.96
C ASP A 3 -13.94 25.17 -36.37
N SER A 4 -14.12 25.00 -37.68
CA SER A 4 -14.47 23.72 -38.33
C SER A 4 -13.30 22.72 -38.36
N ALA A 5 -12.17 23.07 -37.74
CA ALA A 5 -11.00 22.23 -37.61
C ALA A 5 -11.21 21.31 -36.39
N GLY A 6 -11.25 19.99 -36.63
CA GLY A 6 -11.37 19.00 -35.56
C GLY A 6 -10.14 18.94 -34.66
N PHE A 7 -10.01 17.85 -33.90
CA PHE A 7 -8.80 17.56 -33.14
C PHE A 7 -7.81 16.76 -33.99
N GLU A 8 -6.55 17.19 -33.97
CA GLU A 8 -5.42 16.51 -34.59
C GLU A 8 -4.31 16.34 -33.55
N PHE A 9 -3.81 15.12 -33.38
CA PHE A 9 -2.74 14.81 -32.42
C PHE A 9 -1.99 13.54 -32.81
N SER A 10 -0.78 13.35 -32.27
CA SER A 10 0.03 12.16 -32.53
C SER A 10 0.17 11.30 -31.27
N LEU A 11 0.04 9.98 -31.42
CA LEU A 11 0.20 9.00 -30.34
C LEU A 11 1.07 7.84 -30.80
N ARG A 12 1.72 7.13 -29.87
CA ARG A 12 2.33 5.84 -30.20
C ARG A 12 1.25 4.83 -30.52
N LYS A 13 1.48 3.94 -31.50
CA LYS A 13 0.53 2.86 -31.88
C LYS A 13 0.08 2.03 -30.68
N ARG A 14 0.99 1.75 -29.74
CA ARG A 14 0.71 0.98 -28.52
C ARG A 14 -0.14 1.70 -27.47
N ASP A 15 -0.23 3.03 -27.55
CA ASP A 15 -0.96 3.87 -26.60
C ASP A 15 -2.37 4.23 -27.15
N LEU A 16 -2.73 3.74 -28.35
CA LEU A 16 -4.07 3.86 -28.91
C LEU A 16 -5.10 3.13 -28.03
N PRO A 17 -6.32 3.68 -27.89
CA PRO A 17 -7.41 2.98 -27.23
C PRO A 17 -7.73 1.65 -27.91
N SER A 18 -8.17 0.67 -27.12
CA SER A 18 -8.68 -0.60 -27.60
C SER A 18 -10.03 -0.87 -26.93
N PRO A 19 -11.16 -0.84 -27.68
CA PRO A 19 -11.25 -0.62 -29.13
C PRO A 19 -10.93 0.82 -29.57
N LEU A 20 -10.51 0.99 -30.84
CA LEU A 20 -10.31 2.31 -31.44
C LEU A 20 -11.67 3.02 -31.63
N PRO A 21 -11.81 4.30 -31.26
CA PRO A 21 -13.05 5.05 -31.51
C PRO A 21 -13.37 5.14 -33.01
N ALA A 22 -14.64 4.96 -33.38
CA ALA A 22 -15.07 4.88 -34.78
C ALA A 22 -14.80 6.17 -35.59
N ASP A 23 -14.82 7.33 -34.94
CA ASP A 23 -14.63 8.63 -35.57
C ASP A 23 -13.16 9.05 -35.70
N TRP A 24 -12.21 8.17 -35.32
CA TRP A 24 -10.78 8.45 -35.42
C TRP A 24 -10.24 7.99 -36.77
N GLN A 25 -9.63 8.92 -37.50
CA GLN A 25 -8.88 8.63 -38.71
C GLN A 25 -7.39 8.57 -38.36
N LEU A 26 -6.73 7.51 -38.79
CA LEU A 26 -5.31 7.29 -38.54
C LEU A 26 -4.51 7.47 -39.84
N ALA A 27 -3.41 8.22 -39.75
CA ALA A 27 -2.39 8.26 -40.78
C ALA A 27 -1.04 7.81 -40.20
N ASP A 28 -0.39 6.87 -40.88
CA ASP A 28 0.96 6.45 -40.52
C ASP A 28 1.97 7.59 -40.74
N LEU A 29 2.93 7.71 -39.82
CA LEU A 29 4.06 8.63 -39.95
C LEU A 29 5.23 7.95 -40.70
N PRO A 30 6.24 8.70 -41.18
CA PRO A 30 7.33 8.18 -41.99
C PRO A 30 8.03 6.95 -41.39
N ALA A 31 8.62 6.12 -42.26
CA ALA A 31 9.23 4.85 -41.88
C ALA A 31 10.25 4.99 -40.73
N GLY A 32 9.99 4.29 -39.63
CA GLY A 32 10.82 4.31 -38.41
C GLY A 32 10.12 4.92 -37.20
N ASP A 33 9.04 5.68 -37.38
CA ASP A 33 8.22 6.17 -36.27
C ASP A 33 7.13 5.16 -35.89
N SER A 34 7.09 4.77 -34.62
CA SER A 34 6.04 3.92 -34.05
C SER A 34 4.77 4.71 -33.69
N SER A 35 4.71 5.97 -34.08
CA SER A 35 3.61 6.90 -33.84
C SER A 35 2.67 6.98 -35.04
N VAL A 36 1.43 7.36 -34.78
CA VAL A 36 0.39 7.63 -35.77
C VAL A 36 -0.15 9.03 -35.54
N HIS A 37 -0.52 9.68 -36.63
CA HIS A 37 -1.31 10.89 -36.59
C HIS A 37 -2.79 10.51 -36.53
N VAL A 38 -3.50 11.08 -35.56
CA VAL A 38 -4.93 10.88 -35.33
C VAL A 38 -5.65 12.18 -35.67
N SER A 39 -6.69 12.10 -36.50
CA SER A 39 -7.61 13.21 -36.74
C SER A 39 -9.06 12.80 -36.46
N THR A 40 -9.83 13.68 -35.82
CA THR A 40 -11.25 13.44 -35.55
C THR A 40 -12.02 14.75 -35.40
N LYS A 41 -13.28 14.76 -35.80
CA LYS A 41 -14.21 15.88 -35.56
C LYS A 41 -15.10 15.64 -34.35
N ALA A 42 -15.08 14.43 -33.79
CA ALA A 42 -15.85 14.08 -32.60
C ALA A 42 -15.18 14.63 -31.32
N PRO A 43 -15.95 14.88 -30.25
CA PRO A 43 -15.38 15.19 -28.94
C PRO A 43 -14.44 14.07 -28.47
N VAL A 44 -13.27 14.46 -27.95
CA VAL A 44 -12.29 13.52 -27.40
C VAL A 44 -12.33 13.59 -25.86
N PRO A 45 -12.97 12.63 -25.17
CA PRO A 45 -12.95 12.61 -23.71
C PRO A 45 -11.53 12.31 -23.23
N VAL A 46 -10.92 13.29 -22.55
CA VAL A 46 -9.55 13.20 -22.03
C VAL A 46 -9.50 13.47 -20.53
N MET A 47 -8.55 12.84 -19.85
CA MET A 47 -8.19 13.16 -18.48
C MET A 47 -7.02 14.15 -18.50
N LEU A 48 -7.23 15.34 -17.97
CA LEU A 48 -6.20 16.35 -17.82
C LEU A 48 -5.76 16.42 -16.37
N HIS A 49 -4.45 16.54 -16.13
CA HIS A 49 -3.94 16.84 -14.81
C HIS A 49 -4.42 18.22 -14.35
N SER A 50 -4.96 18.27 -13.14
CA SER A 50 -5.36 19.50 -12.48
C SER A 50 -5.07 19.38 -10.99
N ALA A 51 -4.89 20.51 -10.32
CA ALA A 51 -4.62 20.60 -8.90
C ALA A 51 -5.68 21.46 -8.21
N ARG A 52 -6.00 21.11 -6.97
CA ARG A 52 -6.87 21.92 -6.10
C ARG A 52 -6.22 22.04 -4.72
N GLN A 53 -6.46 23.15 -4.04
CA GLN A 53 -6.05 23.29 -2.65
C GLN A 53 -6.92 22.39 -1.77
N ALA A 54 -6.29 21.66 -0.84
CA ALA A 54 -7.01 20.89 0.16
C ALA A 54 -7.52 21.83 1.26
N GLU A 55 -8.75 21.59 1.74
CA GLU A 55 -9.34 22.35 2.86
C GLU A 55 -8.61 22.07 4.18
N VAL A 56 -8.13 20.83 4.36
CA VAL A 56 -7.32 20.42 5.50
C VAL A 56 -5.84 20.52 5.13
N THR A 57 -5.11 21.36 5.86
CA THR A 57 -3.68 21.66 5.62
C THR A 57 -2.77 21.18 6.76
N THR A 58 -3.34 20.55 7.78
CA THR A 58 -2.61 20.11 8.98
C THR A 58 -2.83 18.63 9.26
N ALA A 59 -1.77 17.92 9.63
CA ALA A 59 -1.81 16.55 10.12
C ALA A 59 -0.68 16.32 11.12
N ALA A 60 -0.86 15.37 12.04
CA ALA A 60 0.25 14.87 12.86
C ALA A 60 1.21 14.07 11.98
N GLN A 61 2.50 14.40 12.07
CA GLN A 61 3.56 13.80 11.29
C GLN A 61 4.62 13.21 12.22
N LEU A 62 5.34 12.20 11.74
CA LEU A 62 6.60 11.81 12.37
C LEU A 62 7.56 13.02 12.37
N PRO A 63 8.52 13.09 13.31
CA PRO A 63 9.47 14.19 13.35
C PRO A 63 10.19 14.41 12.01
N ASP A 64 10.42 15.66 11.65
CA ASP A 64 11.11 16.00 10.41
C ASP A 64 12.49 15.33 10.34
N GLY A 65 12.78 14.68 9.22
CA GLY A 65 14.02 13.92 9.00
C GLY A 65 14.02 12.50 9.55
N PHE A 66 13.00 12.08 10.31
CA PHE A 66 12.88 10.69 10.76
C PHE A 66 12.24 9.81 9.68
N ASP A 67 13.01 8.84 9.17
CA ASP A 67 12.57 7.90 8.14
C ASP A 67 12.67 6.43 8.61
N PRO A 68 11.54 5.78 8.96
CA PRO A 68 11.53 4.35 9.28
C PRO A 68 12.05 3.46 8.14
N ALA A 69 12.00 3.92 6.89
CA ALA A 69 12.46 3.13 5.75
C ALA A 69 13.99 2.96 5.74
N SER A 70 14.74 3.83 6.41
CA SER A 70 16.21 3.82 6.44
C SER A 70 16.79 2.84 7.47
N SER A 71 15.97 2.30 8.38
CA SER A 71 16.44 1.38 9.42
C SER A 71 16.58 -0.07 8.96
N TYR A 72 16.03 -0.42 7.79
CA TYR A 72 16.04 -1.79 7.26
C TYR A 72 15.76 -1.83 5.75
N ALA A 73 15.89 -3.02 5.14
CA ALA A 73 15.59 -3.22 3.72
C ALA A 73 14.06 -3.17 3.43
N SER A 74 13.54 -1.96 3.25
CA SER A 74 12.09 -1.66 3.18
C SER A 74 11.50 -1.61 1.76
N ARG A 75 12.18 -2.20 0.76
CA ARG A 75 11.83 -2.03 -0.67
C ARG A 75 10.42 -2.53 -0.99
N ASN A 76 9.57 -1.64 -1.49
CA ASN A 76 8.14 -1.83 -1.79
C ASN A 76 7.23 -1.98 -0.56
N HIS A 77 7.72 -1.82 0.67
CA HIS A 77 6.84 -1.82 1.83
C HIS A 77 6.05 -0.51 1.85
N PRO A 78 4.73 -0.57 2.06
CA PRO A 78 3.94 0.57 2.48
C PRO A 78 4.53 1.28 3.68
N ARG A 79 4.32 2.60 3.78
CA ARG A 79 4.78 3.41 4.92
C ARG A 79 4.29 2.85 6.27
N ALA A 80 3.06 2.35 6.33
CA ALA A 80 2.52 1.75 7.54
C ALA A 80 3.33 0.52 7.99
N LEU A 81 3.72 -0.37 7.06
CA LEU A 81 4.55 -1.53 7.40
C LEU A 81 5.95 -1.14 7.84
N GLN A 82 6.52 -0.08 7.26
CA GLN A 82 7.81 0.48 7.70
C GLN A 82 7.73 0.96 9.15
N MET A 83 6.67 1.69 9.49
CA MET A 83 6.41 2.15 10.86
C MET A 83 6.15 0.98 11.81
N THR A 84 5.41 -0.04 11.39
CA THR A 84 5.14 -1.24 12.20
C THR A 84 6.43 -1.98 12.54
N VAL A 85 7.29 -2.24 11.55
CA VAL A 85 8.55 -2.94 11.78
C VAL A 85 9.46 -2.15 12.72
N PHE A 86 9.60 -0.84 12.49
CA PHE A 86 10.37 0.02 13.39
C PHE A 86 9.80 0.01 14.83
N GLY A 87 8.50 0.29 14.98
CA GLY A 87 7.87 0.42 16.30
C GLY A 87 7.85 -0.89 17.10
N ALA A 88 7.63 -2.03 16.44
CA ALA A 88 7.70 -3.32 17.10
C ALA A 88 9.13 -3.70 17.47
N SER A 89 10.12 -3.34 16.64
CA SER A 89 11.53 -3.57 16.98
C SER A 89 11.94 -2.76 18.21
N ASP A 90 11.51 -1.50 18.29
CA ASP A 90 11.70 -0.65 19.46
C ASP A 90 11.02 -1.25 20.71
N ALA A 91 9.75 -1.67 20.59
CA ALA A 91 9.02 -2.30 21.68
C ALA A 91 9.68 -3.59 22.20
N ILE A 92 10.15 -4.47 21.31
CA ILE A 92 10.85 -5.70 21.70
C ILE A 92 12.18 -5.39 22.38
N ASN A 93 12.97 -4.46 21.84
CA ASN A 93 14.23 -4.07 22.44
C ASN A 93 14.05 -3.40 23.81
N SER A 94 12.93 -2.69 24.02
CA SER A 94 12.59 -2.06 25.30
C SER A 94 12.37 -3.07 26.45
N LEU A 95 12.17 -4.37 26.14
CA LEU A 95 12.08 -5.43 27.14
C LEU A 95 13.39 -5.63 27.93
N GLY A 96 14.52 -5.15 27.39
CA GLY A 96 15.85 -5.35 28.00
C GLY A 96 16.30 -6.82 28.02
N MET A 97 15.66 -7.68 27.23
CA MET A 97 15.93 -9.11 27.12
C MET A 97 16.11 -9.46 25.64
N ASP A 98 17.09 -10.31 25.37
CA ASP A 98 17.28 -10.86 24.03
C ASP A 98 16.05 -11.70 23.62
N TRP A 99 15.51 -11.43 22.43
CA TRP A 99 14.34 -12.12 21.91
C TRP A 99 14.59 -13.62 21.74
N GLU A 100 15.81 -14.02 21.35
CA GLU A 100 16.15 -15.45 21.22
C GLU A 100 16.11 -16.16 22.58
N ARG A 101 16.48 -15.47 23.67
CA ARG A 101 16.31 -16.00 25.02
C ARG A 101 14.84 -16.18 25.36
N ILE A 102 13.98 -15.23 25.01
CA ILE A 102 12.53 -15.33 25.25
C ILE A 102 11.94 -16.51 24.48
N ARG A 103 12.31 -16.68 23.20
CA ARG A 103 11.90 -17.81 22.36
C ARG A 103 12.32 -19.16 22.93
N GLY A 104 13.45 -19.24 23.63
CA GLY A 104 13.89 -20.45 24.33
C GLY A 104 13.06 -20.81 25.57
N LEU A 105 12.28 -19.87 26.10
CA LEU A 105 11.48 -20.05 27.32
C LEU A 105 10.00 -20.33 27.05
N VAL A 106 9.51 -19.99 25.87
CA VAL A 106 8.08 -20.06 25.52
C VAL A 106 7.92 -20.77 24.18
N PRO A 107 7.08 -21.84 24.10
CA PRO A 107 6.76 -22.48 22.83
C PRO A 107 6.23 -21.50 21.79
N ALA A 108 6.54 -21.71 20.51
CA ALA A 108 6.18 -20.77 19.44
C ALA A 108 4.66 -20.56 19.31
N ASP A 109 3.86 -21.60 19.53
CA ASP A 109 2.39 -21.56 19.53
C ASP A 109 1.80 -20.79 20.74
N LYS A 110 2.63 -20.45 21.74
CA LYS A 110 2.26 -19.61 22.89
C LYS A 110 2.60 -18.14 22.70
N ILE A 111 3.05 -17.74 21.51
CA ILE A 111 3.31 -16.35 21.14
C ILE A 111 2.20 -15.91 20.19
N SER A 112 1.62 -14.74 20.42
CA SER A 112 0.57 -14.17 19.57
C SER A 112 0.90 -12.74 19.15
N VAL A 113 0.39 -12.33 17.99
CA VAL A 113 0.54 -10.98 17.44
C VAL A 113 -0.82 -10.45 17.03
N TYR A 114 -1.20 -9.30 17.57
CA TYR A 114 -2.44 -8.61 17.26
C TYR A 114 -2.18 -7.17 16.82
N ALA A 115 -1.94 -6.99 15.51
CA ALA A 115 -1.64 -5.69 14.92
C ALA A 115 -2.44 -5.48 13.63
N GLY A 116 -2.47 -4.25 13.14
CA GLY A 116 -3.05 -3.94 11.83
C GLY A 116 -3.49 -2.49 11.72
N SER A 117 -4.14 -2.18 10.60
CA SER A 117 -4.62 -0.83 10.29
C SER A 117 -6.11 -0.85 9.98
N CYS A 118 -6.86 0.19 10.37
CA CYS A 118 -8.29 0.22 10.09
C CYS A 118 -8.60 0.22 8.58
N LEU A 119 -7.82 0.94 7.79
CA LEU A 119 -8.11 1.23 6.37
C LEU A 119 -7.24 0.41 5.39
N GLY A 120 -6.39 -0.48 5.89
CA GLY A 120 -5.34 -1.07 5.07
C GLY A 120 -4.25 -0.06 4.73
N GLN A 121 -3.42 -0.38 3.74
CA GLN A 121 -2.30 0.44 3.34
C GLN A 121 -2.64 1.25 2.08
N LEU A 122 -3.04 2.50 2.29
CA LEU A 122 -3.58 3.39 1.25
C LEU A 122 -2.52 4.27 0.56
N ASP A 123 -1.26 3.90 0.60
CA ASP A 123 -0.20 4.50 -0.19
C ASP A 123 0.06 3.70 -1.48
N TYR A 124 0.94 4.22 -2.35
CA TYR A 124 1.16 3.64 -3.68
C TYR A 124 1.75 2.22 -3.64
N ASN A 125 2.44 1.84 -2.56
CA ASN A 125 2.99 0.51 -2.40
C ASN A 125 1.96 -0.53 -1.92
N GLY A 126 0.77 -0.09 -1.49
CA GLY A 126 -0.34 -0.94 -1.08
C GLY A 126 -1.57 -0.79 -1.98
N SER A 127 -2.76 -0.79 -1.37
CA SER A 127 -4.06 -0.81 -2.03
C SER A 127 -4.30 0.41 -2.92
N SER A 128 -3.80 1.59 -2.54
CA SER A 128 -3.98 2.78 -3.38
C SER A 128 -3.27 2.62 -4.72
N GLY A 129 -2.03 2.10 -4.72
CA GLY A 129 -1.33 1.74 -5.96
C GLY A 129 -2.09 0.73 -6.81
N MET A 130 -2.64 -0.31 -6.19
CA MET A 130 -3.47 -1.31 -6.88
C MET A 130 -4.68 -0.66 -7.57
N LEU A 131 -5.42 0.19 -6.85
CA LEU A 131 -6.67 0.79 -7.33
C LEU A 131 -6.43 1.84 -8.41
N GLN A 132 -5.36 2.64 -8.28
CA GLN A 132 -5.14 3.79 -9.17
C GLN A 132 -4.18 3.51 -10.34
N ALA A 133 -3.39 2.42 -10.31
CA ALA A 133 -2.35 2.19 -11.33
C ALA A 133 -2.91 2.23 -12.75
N ARG A 134 -4.05 1.58 -13.01
CA ARG A 134 -4.67 1.53 -14.35
C ARG A 134 -5.17 2.90 -14.81
N LEU A 135 -5.73 3.69 -13.90
CA LEU A 135 -6.15 5.08 -14.18
C LEU A 135 -4.96 5.96 -14.56
N LEU A 136 -3.78 5.67 -14.01
CA LEU A 136 -2.53 6.37 -14.29
C LEU A 136 -1.74 5.76 -15.46
N GLY A 137 -2.31 4.83 -16.23
CA GLY A 137 -1.61 4.17 -17.33
C GLY A 137 -0.46 3.24 -16.90
N LYS A 138 -0.43 2.84 -15.62
CA LYS A 138 0.57 1.94 -15.04
C LYS A 138 0.02 0.52 -14.86
N LYS A 139 0.93 -0.43 -14.67
CA LYS A 139 0.59 -1.81 -14.28
C LYS A 139 0.47 -1.91 -12.76
N VAL A 140 -0.47 -2.74 -12.30
CA VAL A 140 -0.54 -3.16 -10.90
C VAL A 140 0.65 -4.09 -10.61
N SER A 141 1.37 -3.83 -9.53
CA SER A 141 2.43 -4.70 -9.02
C SER A 141 1.84 -5.88 -8.27
N SER A 142 2.44 -7.07 -8.39
CA SER A 142 2.02 -8.27 -7.65
C SER A 142 2.09 -8.11 -6.13
N LYS A 143 2.81 -7.09 -5.62
CA LYS A 143 2.96 -6.82 -4.19
C LYS A 143 1.88 -5.89 -3.62
N GLN A 144 1.22 -5.08 -4.45
CA GLN A 144 0.32 -4.03 -3.96
C GLN A 144 -0.93 -4.58 -3.28
N LEU A 145 -1.51 -5.66 -3.82
CA LEU A 145 -2.65 -6.33 -3.20
C LEU A 145 -2.28 -6.97 -1.86
N PRO A 146 -1.30 -7.90 -1.78
CA PRO A 146 -0.99 -8.55 -0.52
C PRO A 146 -0.48 -7.54 0.52
N LEU A 147 0.45 -6.65 0.18
CA LEU A 147 0.95 -5.63 1.11
C LEU A 147 -0.10 -4.55 1.44
N GLY A 148 -1.24 -4.54 0.74
CA GLY A 148 -2.35 -3.63 0.99
C GLY A 148 -3.27 -4.07 2.14
N LEU A 149 -3.24 -5.34 2.51
CA LEU A 149 -4.18 -5.92 3.49
C LEU A 149 -4.00 -5.28 4.87
N ASN A 150 -5.11 -5.14 5.59
CA ASN A 150 -5.14 -4.48 6.88
C ASN A 150 -4.42 -5.26 7.99
N GLU A 151 -4.35 -6.59 7.88
CA GLU A 151 -3.67 -7.49 8.80
C GLU A 151 -2.16 -7.61 8.56
N MET A 152 -1.65 -7.10 7.43
CA MET A 152 -0.22 -7.21 7.09
C MET A 152 0.73 -6.72 8.18
N PRO A 153 0.42 -5.68 8.99
CA PRO A 153 1.24 -5.37 10.15
C PRO A 153 1.46 -6.56 11.08
N ALA A 154 0.44 -7.36 11.42
CA ALA A 154 0.60 -8.54 12.28
C ALA A 154 1.42 -9.63 11.58
N ASP A 155 1.10 -9.91 10.32
CA ASP A 155 1.78 -10.94 9.54
C ASP A 155 3.27 -10.62 9.33
N PHE A 156 3.61 -9.35 9.09
CA PHE A 156 4.99 -8.91 8.96
C PHE A 156 5.79 -9.10 10.24
N LEU A 157 5.20 -8.77 11.40
CA LEU A 157 5.87 -8.98 12.67
C LEU A 157 6.10 -10.47 12.91
N ASN A 158 5.08 -11.30 12.70
CA ASN A 158 5.18 -12.74 12.90
C ASN A 158 6.26 -13.37 12.01
N ALA A 159 6.24 -13.04 10.70
CA ALA A 159 7.12 -13.64 9.71
C ALA A 159 8.56 -13.11 9.73
N TYR A 160 8.75 -11.80 9.92
CA TYR A 160 10.04 -11.15 9.69
C TYR A 160 10.73 -10.62 10.95
N LEU A 161 10.00 -10.42 12.04
CA LEU A 161 10.59 -9.91 13.29
C LEU A 161 10.69 -11.00 14.36
N LEU A 162 9.60 -11.73 14.59
CA LEU A 162 9.55 -12.69 15.69
C LEU A 162 10.05 -14.08 15.30
N GLY A 163 9.98 -14.42 14.00
CA GLY A 163 10.25 -15.77 13.51
C GLY A 163 9.35 -16.82 14.17
N SER A 164 8.10 -16.46 14.46
CA SER A 164 7.15 -17.29 15.19
C SER A 164 6.15 -17.95 14.24
N LEU A 165 5.72 -19.17 14.58
CA LEU A 165 4.58 -19.86 13.96
C LEU A 165 3.29 -19.71 14.81
N GLY A 166 3.30 -18.74 15.73
CA GLY A 166 2.20 -18.46 16.63
C GLY A 166 1.02 -17.77 15.97
N THR A 167 -0.01 -17.50 16.78
CA THR A 167 -1.26 -16.91 16.31
C THR A 167 -1.07 -15.46 15.86
N THR A 168 -1.47 -15.13 14.64
CA THR A 168 -1.57 -13.75 14.14
C THR A 168 -3.04 -13.35 14.04
N GLY A 169 -3.36 -12.08 14.23
CA GLY A 169 -4.71 -11.59 14.03
C GLY A 169 -4.83 -10.07 14.01
N HIS A 170 -5.98 -9.61 13.54
CA HIS A 170 -6.32 -8.20 13.49
C HIS A 170 -7.81 -7.99 13.78
N ASN A 171 -8.13 -7.38 14.92
CA ASN A 171 -9.50 -7.00 15.28
C ASN A 171 -9.76 -5.55 14.90
N ASN A 172 -10.33 -5.33 13.72
CA ASN A 172 -10.66 -3.99 13.24
C ASN A 172 -11.87 -3.40 14.00
N GLY A 173 -11.63 -2.31 14.72
CA GLY A 173 -12.63 -1.57 15.50
C GLY A 173 -12.67 -0.09 15.15
N ALA A 174 -12.31 0.27 13.91
CA ALA A 174 -12.09 1.66 13.50
C ALA A 174 -11.10 2.37 14.43
N CYS A 175 -11.45 3.53 15.00
CA CYS A 175 -10.62 4.25 15.95
C CYS A 175 -10.35 3.47 17.26
N ALA A 176 -11.14 2.43 17.57
CA ALA A 176 -10.97 1.60 18.76
C ALA A 176 -10.13 0.32 18.51
N THR A 177 -9.56 0.15 17.31
CA THR A 177 -8.82 -1.07 16.91
C THR A 177 -7.78 -1.52 17.95
N PHE A 178 -7.00 -0.59 18.51
CA PHE A 178 -6.00 -0.92 19.54
C PHE A 178 -6.63 -1.63 20.75
N LEU A 179 -7.75 -1.12 21.28
CA LEU A 179 -8.42 -1.72 22.43
C LEU A 179 -9.03 -3.09 22.12
N TYR A 180 -9.45 -3.31 20.87
CA TYR A 180 -9.96 -4.61 20.43
C TYR A 180 -8.84 -5.65 20.37
N ASN A 181 -7.68 -5.29 19.81
CA ASN A 181 -6.48 -6.14 19.81
C ASN A 181 -5.97 -6.40 21.23
N LEU A 182 -5.88 -5.36 22.07
CA LEU A 182 -5.46 -5.49 23.46
C LEU A 182 -6.39 -6.43 24.24
N ARG A 183 -7.71 -6.29 24.07
CA ARG A 183 -8.69 -7.18 24.70
C ARG A 183 -8.50 -8.63 24.26
N GLN A 184 -8.18 -8.87 22.99
CA GLN A 184 -7.90 -10.22 22.51
C GLN A 184 -6.62 -10.78 23.16
N GLY A 185 -5.52 -10.04 23.12
CA GLY A 185 -4.26 -10.46 23.76
C GLY A 185 -4.40 -10.73 25.26
N MET A 186 -5.16 -9.88 25.98
CA MET A 186 -5.47 -10.10 27.39
C MET A 186 -6.24 -11.40 27.63
N ARG A 187 -7.28 -11.69 26.83
CA ARG A 187 -8.09 -12.91 26.96
C ARG A 187 -7.25 -14.15 26.69
N ASP A 188 -6.39 -14.10 25.69
CA ASP A 188 -5.53 -15.20 25.29
C ASP A 188 -4.48 -15.51 26.36
N ILE A 189 -3.90 -14.48 26.99
CA ILE A 189 -3.02 -14.65 28.15
C ILE A 189 -3.78 -15.20 29.36
N GLN A 190 -4.95 -14.62 29.69
CA GLN A 190 -5.74 -15.01 30.86
C GLN A 190 -6.28 -16.43 30.77
N SER A 191 -6.62 -16.90 29.57
CA SER A 191 -7.06 -18.28 29.34
C SER A 191 -5.91 -19.31 29.36
N GLY A 192 -4.65 -18.84 29.33
CA GLY A 192 -3.47 -19.70 29.19
C GLY A 192 -3.25 -20.24 27.77
N SER A 193 -4.04 -19.79 26.78
CA SER A 193 -3.84 -20.16 25.38
C SER A 193 -2.50 -19.63 24.87
N HIS A 194 -2.11 -18.41 25.28
CA HIS A 194 -0.82 -17.79 24.97
C HIS A 194 -0.12 -17.29 26.24
N ARG A 195 1.19 -17.03 26.13
CA ARG A 195 2.03 -16.51 27.22
C ARG A 195 2.63 -15.15 26.88
N ILE A 196 2.77 -14.87 25.59
CA ILE A 196 3.26 -13.59 25.06
C ILE A 196 2.25 -13.12 24.01
N ALA A 197 1.83 -11.87 24.10
CA ALA A 197 1.02 -11.19 23.10
C ALA A 197 1.66 -9.86 22.74
N ILE A 198 1.75 -9.57 21.44
CA ILE A 198 2.35 -8.37 20.86
C ILE A 198 1.28 -7.57 20.13
#